data_AF-A0A924ME26-F1
#
_entry.id   AF-A0A924ME26-F1
#
_cell.length_a   1.000
_cell.length_b   1.000
_cell.length_c   1.000
_cell.angle_alpha   90.00
_cell.angle_beta   90.00
_cell.angle_gamma   90.00
#
_symmetry.space_group_name_H-M   'P 1'
#
loop_
_entity.id
_entity.type
_entity.pdbx_description
1 polymer ?
#
loop_
_entity_poly.entity_id
_entity_poly.type
_entity_poly.pdbx_seq_one_letter_code
_entity_poly.pdbx_strand_id
1 'polypeptide(L)'
;MNKRINFFTFLSLVFILVSGVVFAQNPKDKNYAFKQNAKMGKGLNIIGYDPIWDDFSKARMQTKHFKLIKEAGFDNVRIKISPFRFSMKDSAYTINPKFFTTLDWIIKESLKNKLMTIVDFHEHGA
;
A
#
# COMPACT_ATOMS: atom_id res chain seq x y z
N MET A 1 -40.15 26.13 -34.72
CA MET A 1 -39.82 24.76 -35.17
C MET A 1 -39.15 24.04 -34.00
N ASN A 2 -39.91 23.27 -33.22
CA ASN A 2 -39.42 22.66 -31.96
C ASN A 2 -38.52 21.46 -32.26
N LYS A 3 -37.20 21.63 -32.09
CA LYS A 3 -36.24 20.52 -32.17
C LYS A 3 -36.42 19.65 -30.92
N ARG A 4 -37.13 18.53 -31.04
CA ARG A 4 -37.19 17.50 -29.98
C ARG A 4 -35.81 16.85 -29.88
N ILE A 5 -35.22 16.88 -28.69
CA ILE A 5 -33.96 16.20 -28.41
C ILE A 5 -34.24 14.69 -28.43
N ASN A 6 -33.50 13.94 -29.25
CA ASN A 6 -33.61 12.49 -29.35
C ASN A 6 -33.16 11.87 -28.01
N PHE A 7 -33.90 10.86 -27.53
CA PHE A 7 -33.61 10.12 -26.30
C PHE A 7 -32.15 9.64 -26.22
N PHE A 8 -31.57 9.20 -27.35
CA PHE A 8 -30.16 8.81 -27.41
C PHE A 8 -29.20 9.99 -27.18
N THR A 9 -29.50 11.16 -27.75
CA THR A 9 -28.72 12.38 -27.53
C THR A 9 -28.82 12.86 -26.09
N PHE A 10 -30.00 12.74 -25.47
CA PHE A 10 -30.19 13.02 -24.05
C PHE A 10 -29.37 12.05 -23.18
N LEU A 11 -29.41 10.75 -23.47
CA LEU A 11 -28.67 9.73 -22.72
C LEU A 11 -27.15 9.92 -22.83
N SER A 12 -26.64 10.28 -24.02
CA SER A 12 -25.22 10.60 -24.22
C SER A 12 -24.79 11.85 -23.45
N LEU A 13 -25.63 12.90 -23.41
CA LEU A 13 -25.35 14.12 -22.62
C LEU A 13 -25.33 13.82 -21.11
N VAL A 14 -26.23 12.97 -20.63
CA VAL A 14 -26.23 12.51 -19.23
C VAL A 14 -24.97 11.69 -18.92
N PHE A 15 -24.55 10.78 -19.81
CA PHE A 15 -23.32 10.02 -19.62
C PHE A 15 -22.06 10.91 -19.56
N ILE A 16 -21.99 11.95 -20.39
CA ILE A 16 -20.89 12.92 -20.38
C ILE A 16 -20.91 13.73 -19.06
N LEU A 17 -22.07 14.19 -18.61
CA LEU A 17 -22.21 14.92 -17.35
C LEU A 17 -21.86 14.08 -16.11
N VAL A 18 -22.23 12.78 -16.10
CA VAL A 18 -21.88 11.86 -15.01
C VAL A 18 -20.40 11.51 -15.02
N SER A 19 -19.79 11.38 -16.20
CA SER A 19 -18.35 11.07 -16.31
C SER A 19 -17.45 12.18 -15.74
N GLY A 20 -17.86 13.45 -15.82
CA GLY A 20 -17.12 14.58 -15.27
C GLY A 20 -17.01 14.59 -13.73
N VAL A 21 -17.89 13.87 -13.03
CA VAL A 21 -17.87 13.74 -11.56
C VAL A 21 -16.99 12.57 -11.10
N VAL A 22 -16.71 11.62 -12.00
CA VAL A 22 -16.08 10.33 -11.67
C VAL A 22 -14.57 10.30 -12.00
N PHE A 23 -14.07 11.21 -12.83
CA PHE A 23 -12.62 11.40 -13.05
C PHE A 23 -12.05 12.43 -12.06
N ALA A 24 -11.73 12.03 -10.83
CA ALA A 24 -10.49 11.36 -10.44
C ALA A 24 -9.21 12.22 -10.55
N GLN A 25 -9.26 13.54 -10.39
CA GLN A 25 -8.22 14.31 -9.67
C GLN A 25 -8.86 15.60 -9.16
N ASN A 26 -9.59 15.54 -8.04
CA ASN A 26 -9.84 16.77 -7.29
C ASN A 26 -8.44 17.28 -6.92
N PRO A 27 -7.99 18.46 -7.40
CA PRO A 27 -6.63 18.91 -7.13
C PRO A 27 -6.52 18.99 -5.63
N LYS A 28 -5.84 18.00 -5.04
CA LYS A 28 -5.55 18.03 -3.63
C LYS A 28 -4.84 19.36 -3.42
N ASP A 29 -5.21 20.05 -2.34
CA ASP A 29 -4.55 21.27 -1.86
C ASP A 29 -3.09 21.29 -2.33
N LYS A 30 -2.61 22.38 -2.94
CA LYS A 30 -1.24 22.49 -3.45
C LYS A 30 -0.19 22.07 -2.40
N ASN A 31 -0.57 22.10 -1.12
CA ASN A 31 0.24 21.66 0.01
C ASN A 31 0.08 20.18 0.40
N TYR A 32 -0.63 19.35 -0.37
CA TYR A 32 -0.95 17.97 -0.02
C TYR A 32 0.31 17.13 0.19
N ALA A 33 1.31 17.28 -0.68
CA ALA A 33 2.59 16.58 -0.54
C ALA A 33 3.28 16.96 0.79
N PHE A 34 3.30 18.25 1.13
CA PHE A 34 3.86 18.73 2.39
C PHE A 34 3.07 18.24 3.61
N LYS A 35 1.73 18.22 3.53
CA LYS A 35 0.85 17.68 4.58
C LYS A 35 1.06 16.18 4.77
N GLN A 36 1.20 15.42 3.68
CA GLN A 36 1.48 13.99 3.73
C GLN A 36 2.88 13.72 4.32
N ASN A 37 3.90 14.47 3.91
CA ASN A 37 5.25 14.37 4.47
C ASN A 37 5.28 14.70 5.96
N ALA A 38 4.58 15.76 6.38
CA ALA A 38 4.45 16.09 7.80
C ALA A 38 3.76 14.96 8.59
N LYS A 39 2.73 14.32 8.00
CA LYS A 39 2.06 13.16 8.59
C LYS A 39 2.93 11.91 8.66
N MET A 40 3.89 11.74 7.74
CA MET A 40 4.81 10.60 7.78
C MET A 40 5.69 10.63 9.02
N GLY A 41 6.08 11.82 9.51
CA GLY A 41 6.80 11.96 10.78
C GLY A 41 8.09 11.12 10.85
N LYS A 42 8.39 10.56 12.01
CA LYS A 42 9.59 9.73 12.21
C LYS A 42 9.36 8.31 11.66
N GLY A 43 10.28 7.81 10.85
CA GLY A 43 10.18 6.48 10.23
C GLY A 43 11.22 5.48 10.72
N LEU A 44 10.84 4.20 10.74
CA LEU A 44 11.74 3.07 11.03
C LEU A 44 11.68 2.01 9.93
N ASN A 45 12.83 1.51 9.50
CA ASN A 45 12.90 0.38 8.58
C ASN A 45 12.83 -0.94 9.38
N ILE A 46 11.95 -1.86 8.96
CA ILE A 46 11.71 -3.11 9.69
C ILE A 46 11.78 -4.34 8.78
N ILE A 47 12.05 -5.51 9.38
CA ILE A 47 11.78 -6.85 8.83
C ILE A 47 12.55 -7.23 7.55
N GLY A 48 13.50 -6.41 7.08
CA GLY A 48 14.19 -6.61 5.80
C GLY A 48 14.77 -8.02 5.55
N TYR A 49 15.52 -8.59 6.50
CA TYR A 49 16.09 -9.96 6.39
C TYR A 49 15.62 -10.89 7.50
N ASP A 50 14.48 -10.61 8.11
CA ASP A 50 13.93 -11.44 9.19
C ASP A 50 13.61 -12.86 8.69
N PRO A 51 13.96 -13.94 9.42
CA PRO A 51 13.62 -15.30 9.02
C PRO A 51 12.12 -15.58 8.94
N ILE A 52 11.26 -14.67 9.43
CA ILE A 52 9.79 -14.75 9.31
C ILE A 52 9.31 -14.98 7.86
N TRP A 53 10.07 -14.52 6.87
CA TRP A 53 9.72 -14.71 5.47
C TRP A 53 9.80 -16.18 5.03
N ASP A 54 10.70 -16.96 5.66
CA ASP A 54 10.89 -18.38 5.37
C ASP A 54 10.12 -19.26 6.38
N ASP A 55 10.19 -18.92 7.66
CA ASP A 55 9.61 -19.66 8.78
C ASP A 55 9.12 -18.70 9.87
N PHE A 56 7.80 -18.59 9.98
CA PHE A 56 7.16 -17.68 10.92
C PHE A 56 7.52 -17.97 12.39
N SER A 57 7.80 -19.24 12.74
CA SER A 57 8.19 -19.62 14.11
C SER A 57 9.54 -19.04 14.54
N LYS A 58 10.37 -18.64 13.57
CA LYS A 58 11.70 -18.07 13.80
C LYS A 58 11.69 -16.53 13.82
N ALA A 59 10.53 -15.90 13.72
CA ALA A 59 10.39 -14.45 13.61
C ALA A 59 11.18 -13.71 14.72
N ARG A 60 12.07 -12.81 14.30
CA ARG A 60 12.76 -11.90 15.24
C ARG A 60 11.85 -10.74 15.59
N MET A 61 11.14 -10.20 14.60
CA MET A 61 10.07 -9.24 14.80
C MET A 61 8.82 -9.93 15.36
N GLN A 62 8.34 -9.45 16.51
CA GLN A 62 7.16 -9.98 17.19
C GLN A 62 6.06 -8.92 17.24
N THR A 63 4.80 -9.32 17.43
CA THR A 63 3.65 -8.41 17.58
C THR A 63 3.91 -7.28 18.58
N LYS A 64 4.56 -7.59 19.71
CA LYS A 64 4.89 -6.59 20.76
C LYS A 64 5.78 -5.45 20.26
N HIS A 65 6.63 -5.71 19.25
CA HIS A 65 7.57 -4.71 18.75
C HIS A 65 6.87 -3.59 17.97
N PHE A 66 5.75 -3.85 17.29
CA PHE A 66 4.99 -2.78 16.62
C PHE A 66 4.43 -1.76 17.61
N LYS A 67 3.96 -2.23 18.77
CA LYS A 67 3.53 -1.36 19.87
C LYS A 67 4.70 -0.55 20.41
N LEU A 68 5.84 -1.20 20.69
CA LEU A 68 7.04 -0.53 21.19
C LEU A 68 7.58 0.53 20.21
N ILE A 69 7.52 0.28 18.90
CA ILE A 69 7.89 1.26 17.87
C ILE A 69 7.01 2.50 17.99
N LYS A 70 5.69 2.33 18.18
CA LYS A 70 4.80 3.47 18.35
C LYS A 70 5.07 4.22 19.65
N GLU A 71 5.27 3.50 20.75
CA GLU A 71 5.61 4.07 22.06
C GLU A 71 6.95 4.80 22.07
N ALA A 72 7.91 4.36 21.25
CA ALA A 72 9.18 5.03 21.02
C ALA A 72 9.05 6.33 20.18
N GLY A 73 7.85 6.67 19.71
CA GLY A 73 7.56 7.92 19.02
C GLY A 73 7.77 7.90 17.50
N PHE A 74 7.77 6.71 16.88
CA PHE A 74 7.71 6.59 15.42
C PHE A 74 6.27 6.71 14.90
N ASP A 75 6.14 7.21 13.68
CA ASP A 75 4.86 7.46 13.00
C ASP A 75 4.66 6.55 11.80
N ASN A 76 5.75 6.08 11.20
CA ASN A 76 5.71 5.16 10.07
C ASN A 76 6.73 4.03 10.20
N VAL A 77 6.45 2.96 9.46
CA VAL A 77 7.40 1.89 9.20
C VAL A 77 7.55 1.66 7.70
N ARG A 78 8.79 1.43 7.26
CA ARG A 78 9.11 0.96 5.91
C ARG A 78 9.41 -0.53 5.94
N ILE A 79 8.61 -1.28 5.21
CA ILE A 79 8.73 -2.72 4.99
C ILE A 79 9.44 -2.90 3.65
N LYS A 80 10.73 -3.19 3.72
CA LYS A 80 11.55 -3.55 2.56
C LYS A 80 11.19 -4.98 2.16
N ILE A 81 10.70 -5.18 0.93
CA ILE A 81 10.43 -6.50 0.36
C ILE A 81 11.32 -6.82 -0.83
N SER A 82 11.63 -8.10 -1.00
CA SER A 82 12.29 -8.66 -2.18
C SER A 82 11.54 -9.94 -2.55
N PRO A 83 10.32 -9.86 -3.13
CA PRO A 83 9.45 -11.02 -3.33
C PRO A 83 10.04 -12.13 -4.21
N PHE A 84 10.90 -11.84 -5.20
CA PHE A 84 11.37 -12.83 -6.17
C PHE A 84 12.24 -13.93 -5.56
N ARG A 85 12.96 -13.67 -4.46
CA ARG A 85 13.67 -14.73 -3.71
C ARG A 85 12.71 -15.77 -3.12
N PHE A 86 11.43 -15.42 -2.96
CA PHE A 86 10.36 -16.27 -2.48
C PHE A 86 9.42 -16.71 -3.61
N SER A 87 9.86 -16.63 -4.87
CA SER A 87 9.09 -17.15 -5.99
C SER A 87 9.07 -18.68 -6.02
N MET A 88 8.09 -19.24 -6.72
CA MET A 88 7.95 -20.66 -7.00
C MET A 88 8.99 -21.17 -8.01
N LYS A 89 9.84 -20.29 -8.56
CA LYS A 89 10.82 -20.57 -9.61
C LYS A 89 10.23 -21.17 -10.89
N ASP A 90 8.96 -20.88 -11.17
CA ASP A 90 8.35 -21.15 -12.45
C ASP A 90 8.73 -20.06 -13.47
N SER A 91 8.37 -20.28 -14.74
CA SER A 91 8.68 -19.34 -15.82
C SER A 91 7.98 -17.97 -15.68
N ALA A 92 6.97 -17.87 -14.82
CA ALA A 92 6.22 -16.64 -14.58
C ALA A 92 6.71 -15.88 -13.34
N TYR A 93 7.72 -16.41 -12.62
CA TYR A 93 8.17 -15.91 -11.33
C TYR A 93 7.03 -15.74 -10.33
N THR A 94 6.08 -16.69 -10.31
CA THR A 94 4.94 -16.67 -9.40
C THR A 94 5.43 -16.55 -7.96
N ILE A 95 5.00 -15.50 -7.24
CA ILE A 95 5.39 -15.32 -5.84
C ILE A 95 4.67 -16.35 -4.98
N ASN A 96 5.41 -17.03 -4.10
CA ASN A 96 4.81 -18.02 -3.21
C ASN A 96 3.72 -17.36 -2.33
N PRO A 97 2.47 -17.88 -2.31
CA PRO A 97 1.39 -17.31 -1.51
C PRO A 97 1.73 -17.09 -0.03
N LYS A 98 2.61 -17.91 0.56
CA LYS A 98 3.09 -17.75 1.94
C LYS A 98 3.75 -16.39 2.19
N PHE A 99 4.45 -15.85 1.19
CA PHE A 99 5.06 -14.52 1.26
C PHE A 99 4.00 -13.45 1.55
N PHE A 100 2.87 -13.51 0.84
CA PHE A 100 1.76 -12.56 1.03
C PHE A 100 1.13 -12.72 2.41
N THR A 101 0.97 -13.93 2.93
CA THR A 101 0.47 -14.14 4.31
C THR A 101 1.36 -13.45 5.36
N THR A 102 2.69 -13.55 5.21
CA THR A 102 3.63 -12.84 6.09
C THR A 102 3.53 -11.33 5.91
N LEU A 103 3.53 -10.83 4.67
CA LEU A 103 3.39 -9.40 4.38
C LEU A 103 2.08 -8.83 4.96
N ASP A 104 0.98 -9.55 4.82
CA ASP A 104 -0.33 -9.22 5.37
C ASP A 104 -0.28 -9.08 6.90
N TRP A 105 0.38 -10.00 7.59
CA TRP A 105 0.55 -9.93 9.04
C TRP A 105 1.32 -8.66 9.44
N ILE A 106 2.41 -8.34 8.74
CA ILE A 106 3.21 -7.14 9.01
C ILE A 106 2.37 -5.87 8.81
N ILE A 107 1.62 -5.77 7.71
CA ILE A 107 0.78 -4.62 7.41
C ILE A 107 -0.32 -4.49 8.47
N LYS A 108 -1.00 -5.57 8.82
CA LYS A 108 -2.07 -5.58 9.83
C LYS A 108 -1.57 -5.12 11.19
N GLU A 109 -0.44 -5.66 11.66
CA GLU A 109 0.13 -5.24 12.95
C GLU A 109 0.64 -3.79 12.93
N SER A 110 1.18 -3.31 11.81
CA SER A 110 1.58 -1.91 11.65
C SER A 110 0.38 -0.97 11.76
N LEU A 111 -0.67 -1.22 10.97
CA LEU A 111 -1.89 -0.40 10.96
C LEU A 111 -2.64 -0.44 12.30
N LYS A 112 -2.72 -1.61 12.93
CA LYS A 112 -3.30 -1.78 14.28
C LYS A 112 -2.61 -0.91 15.33
N ASN A 113 -1.31 -0.70 15.21
CA ASN A 113 -0.53 0.17 16.09
C ASN A 113 -0.43 1.62 15.59
N LYS A 114 -1.29 2.02 14.64
CA LYS A 114 -1.35 3.39 14.08
C LYS A 114 -0.04 3.84 13.45
N LEU A 115 0.72 2.91 12.88
CA LEU A 115 1.92 3.20 12.10
C LEU A 115 1.54 3.29 10.62
N MET A 116 1.88 4.40 9.97
CA MET A 116 1.78 4.48 8.52
C MET A 116 2.70 3.44 7.90
N THR A 117 2.15 2.61 7.02
CA THR A 117 2.87 1.47 6.45
C THR A 117 3.32 1.78 5.03
N ILE A 118 4.63 1.72 4.79
CA ILE A 118 5.24 1.91 3.47
C ILE A 118 5.77 0.55 3.03
N VAL A 119 5.20 -0.02 1.97
CA VAL A 119 5.71 -1.25 1.35
C VAL A 119 6.62 -0.85 0.20
N ASP A 120 7.87 -1.28 0.28
CA ASP A 120 8.89 -0.91 -0.70
C ASP A 120 9.43 -2.13 -1.43
N PHE A 121 9.40 -2.08 -2.76
CA PHE A 121 9.90 -3.12 -3.64
C PHE A 121 11.40 -2.92 -3.89
N HIS A 122 12.21 -3.74 -3.24
CA HIS A 122 13.65 -3.53 -3.09
C HIS A 122 14.44 -4.77 -3.52
N GLU A 123 14.27 -5.15 -4.78
CA GLU A 123 15.00 -6.25 -5.40
C GLU A 123 16.44 -5.86 -5.71
N HIS A 124 17.36 -6.81 -5.45
CA HIS A 124 18.77 -6.71 -5.79
C HIS A 124 19.24 -8.07 -6.29
N GLY A 125 19.86 -8.12 -7.47
CA GLY A 125 20.44 -9.35 -8.02
C GLY A 125 19.43 -10.46 -8.32
N ALA A 126 18.20 -10.08 -8.73
CA ALA A 126 17.16 -11.01 -9.18
C ALA A 126 17.45 -11.57 -10.58
#